data_AF-A0A6L8RT00-F1
#
_entry.id   AF-A0A6L8RT00-F1
#
_cell.length_a   1.000
_cell.length_b   1.000
_cell.length_c   1.000
_cell.angle_alpha   90.00
_cell.angle_beta   90.00
_cell.angle_gamma   90.00
#
_symmetry.space_group_name_H-M   'P 1'
#
loop_
_entity.id
_entity.type
_entity.pdbx_description
1 polymer ?
#
loop_
_entity_poly.entity_id
_entity_poly.type
_entity_poly.pdbx_seq_one_letter_code
_entity_poly.pdbx_strand_id
1 'polypeptide(L)'
;MEERKNVYLSLHKSFVREGIEYTDRATGEARTFNSATLPKGTVVDGVDVGGYEFSPMFVNESRFKGADFRDIPLLANREVWLRKTVMGPDGQPELDEGGRAVKDTVKVMPAQLKEAVDAGRSRYLAERAEHARQASRAAEHEAPRAQRSVER
;
A
#
# COMPACT_ATOMS: atom_id res chain seq x y z
N MET A 1 28.02 -10.94 -10.87
CA MET A 1 27.30 -9.76 -10.34
C MET A 1 26.94 -10.11 -8.90
N GLU A 2 27.31 -9.29 -7.93
CA GLU A 2 26.81 -9.47 -6.55
C GLU A 2 25.29 -9.33 -6.59
N GLU A 3 24.57 -10.37 -6.18
CA GLU A 3 23.13 -10.27 -5.95
C GLU A 3 22.88 -9.14 -4.96
N ARG A 4 22.00 -8.20 -5.33
CA ARG A 4 21.63 -7.12 -4.42
C ARG A 4 21.00 -7.75 -3.18
N LYS A 5 21.68 -7.64 -2.03
CA LYS A 5 21.22 -8.21 -0.77
C LYS A 5 19.81 -7.76 -0.39
N ASN A 6 19.46 -6.53 -0.75
CA ASN A 6 18.18 -5.91 -0.42
C ASN A 6 17.43 -5.38 -1.66
N VAL A 7 16.11 -5.51 -1.62
CA VAL A 7 15.16 -4.79 -2.46
C VAL A 7 14.50 -3.70 -1.61
N TYR A 8 14.49 -2.46 -2.09
CA TYR A 8 13.88 -1.35 -1.38
C TYR A 8 12.46 -1.10 -1.87
N LEU A 9 11.48 -1.31 -0.99
CA LEU A 9 10.10 -0.92 -1.22
C LEU A 9 9.87 0.49 -0.65
N SER A 10 9.37 1.41 -1.47
CA SER A 10 9.04 2.76 -1.00
C SER A 10 7.53 2.94 -0.91
N LEU A 11 7.02 3.31 0.26
CA LEU A 11 5.60 3.60 0.48
C LEU A 11 5.43 5.02 1.04
N HIS A 12 4.27 5.64 0.81
CA HIS A 12 3.93 6.88 1.50
C HIS A 12 3.71 6.60 2.99
N LYS A 13 4.11 7.51 3.88
CA LYS A 13 4.07 7.33 5.34
C LYS A 13 2.68 6.95 5.87
N SER A 14 1.60 7.35 5.20
CA SER A 14 0.22 6.96 5.56
C SER A 14 -0.05 5.45 5.48
N PHE A 15 0.75 4.70 4.72
CA PHE A 15 0.67 3.25 4.61
C PHE A 15 1.61 2.53 5.58
N VAL A 16 2.36 3.26 6.40
CA VAL A 16 3.38 2.70 7.29
C VAL A 16 3.13 3.19 8.71
N ARG A 17 3.06 2.25 9.65
CA ARG A 17 2.96 2.51 11.09
C ARG A 17 4.24 2.03 11.74
N GLU A 18 4.94 2.94 12.41
CA GLU A 18 6.24 2.69 13.03
C GLU A 18 6.10 2.60 14.54
N GLY A 19 6.97 1.82 15.19
CA GLY A 19 7.08 1.83 16.65
C GLY A 19 5.83 1.36 17.40
N ILE A 20 5.04 0.45 16.82
CA ILE A 20 3.84 -0.09 17.47
C ILE A 20 4.29 -0.93 18.67
N GLU A 21 3.90 -0.50 19.87
CA GLU A 21 4.25 -1.17 21.12
C GLU A 21 3.47 -2.48 21.30
N TYR A 22 4.16 -3.51 21.79
CA TYR A 22 3.56 -4.76 22.23
C TYR A 22 4.35 -5.36 23.39
N THR A 23 3.68 -6.15 24.23
CA THR A 23 4.34 -6.94 25.26
C THR A 23 4.76 -8.28 24.67
N ASP A 24 6.07 -8.55 24.67
CA ASP A 24 6.59 -9.84 24.24
C ASP A 24 6.09 -10.93 25.18
N ARG A 25 5.37 -11.92 24.64
CA ARG A 25 4.75 -12.96 25.46
C ARG A 25 5.77 -13.88 26.13
N ALA A 26 6.96 -14.03 25.56
CA ALA A 26 7.99 -14.91 26.09
C ALA A 26 8.81 -14.22 27.19
N THR A 27 9.12 -12.93 27.03
CA THR A 27 9.98 -12.19 27.97
C THR A 27 9.23 -11.24 28.90
N GLY A 28 7.99 -10.86 28.56
CA GLY A 28 7.22 -9.83 29.28
C GLY A 28 7.68 -8.39 29.00
N GLU A 29 8.68 -8.19 28.14
CA GLU A 29 9.24 -6.87 27.85
C GLU A 29 8.37 -6.09 26.87
N ALA A 30 8.33 -4.76 27.04
CA ALA A 30 7.80 -3.87 26.02
C ALA A 30 8.76 -3.84 24.82
N ARG A 31 8.24 -4.19 23.64
CA ARG A 31 8.95 -4.17 22.37
C ARG A 31 8.14 -3.39 21.35
N THR A 32 8.78 -3.04 20.24
CA THR A 32 8.11 -2.36 19.13
C THR A 32 8.22 -3.16 17.85
N PHE A 33 7.23 -3.02 16.98
CA PHE A 33 7.29 -3.50 15.61
C PHE A 33 6.72 -2.46 14.64
N ASN A 34 7.01 -2.62 13.36
CA ASN A 34 6.44 -1.78 12.31
C ASN A 34 5.40 -2.57 11.52
N SER A 35 4.45 -1.87 10.93
CA SER A 35 3.46 -2.44 10.01
C SER A 35 3.40 -1.62 8.74
N ALA A 36 3.32 -2.27 7.58
CA ALA A 36 3.12 -1.64 6.29
C ALA A 36 1.92 -2.28 5.59
N THR A 37 0.96 -1.45 5.17
CA THR A 37 -0.25 -1.86 4.44
C THR A 37 -0.06 -1.58 2.95
N LEU A 38 -0.30 -2.57 2.10
CA LEU A 38 -0.18 -2.41 0.65
C LEU A 38 -1.29 -1.50 0.11
N PRO A 39 -0.96 -0.52 -0.76
CA PRO A 39 -1.96 0.31 -1.41
C PRO A 39 -2.97 -0.52 -2.20
N LYS A 40 -4.21 -0.02 -2.31
CA LYS A 40 -5.24 -0.63 -3.16
C LYS A 40 -4.77 -0.74 -4.61
N GLY A 41 -5.13 -1.83 -5.30
CA GLY A 41 -4.72 -2.07 -6.70
C GLY A 41 -3.28 -2.57 -6.88
N THR A 42 -2.64 -2.98 -5.78
CA THR A 42 -1.37 -3.73 -5.81
C THR A 42 -1.69 -5.18 -6.19
N VAL A 43 -1.24 -5.62 -7.35
CA VAL A 43 -1.54 -6.95 -7.90
C VAL A 43 -0.23 -7.68 -8.15
N VAL A 44 -0.07 -8.87 -7.57
CA VAL A 44 1.09 -9.76 -7.76
C VAL A 44 0.60 -11.04 -8.41
N ASP A 45 1.16 -11.42 -9.56
CA ASP A 45 0.81 -12.65 -10.31
C ASP A 45 -0.70 -12.84 -10.52
N GLY A 46 -1.43 -11.74 -10.74
CA GLY A 46 -2.88 -11.72 -10.93
C GLY A 46 -3.72 -11.70 -9.65
N VAL A 47 -3.09 -11.77 -8.47
CA VAL A 47 -3.76 -11.71 -7.16
C VAL A 47 -3.72 -10.27 -6.63
N ASP A 48 -4.90 -9.69 -6.34
CA ASP A 48 -4.99 -8.39 -5.67
C ASP A 48 -4.61 -8.52 -4.20
N VAL A 49 -3.42 -8.02 -3.87
CA VAL A 49 -2.88 -7.97 -2.51
C VAL A 49 -3.04 -6.57 -1.89
N GLY A 50 -3.89 -5.72 -2.46
CA GLY A 50 -4.29 -4.44 -1.89
C GLY A 50 -4.93 -4.59 -0.50
N GLY A 51 -4.42 -3.82 0.45
CA GLY A 51 -4.86 -3.85 1.85
C GLY A 51 -4.31 -5.03 2.66
N TYR A 52 -3.44 -5.87 2.11
CA TYR A 52 -2.65 -6.80 2.91
C TYR A 52 -1.56 -6.04 3.65
N GLU A 53 -1.14 -6.57 4.79
CA GLU A 53 -0.14 -5.98 5.66
C GLU A 53 1.05 -6.92 5.83
N PHE A 54 2.22 -6.35 6.06
CA PHE A 54 3.40 -7.08 6.50
C PHE A 54 4.17 -6.27 7.55
N SER A 55 5.03 -6.95 8.30
CA SER A 55 5.80 -6.32 9.39
C SER A 55 7.27 -6.16 9.01
N PRO A 56 7.69 -5.00 8.49
CA PRO A 56 9.09 -4.75 8.18
C PRO A 56 9.93 -4.56 9.44
N MET A 57 11.14 -5.10 9.42
CA MET A 57 12.11 -4.89 10.51
C MET A 57 12.65 -3.45 10.52
N PHE A 58 12.85 -2.86 9.34
CA PHE A 58 13.40 -1.51 9.20
C PHE A 58 12.48 -0.64 8.35
N VAL A 59 12.32 0.60 8.78
CA VAL A 59 11.60 1.65 8.07
C VAL A 59 12.49 2.89 8.15
N ASN A 60 12.85 3.46 7.00
CA ASN A 60 13.70 4.65 6.94
C ASN A 60 12.94 5.77 6.23
N GLU A 61 13.22 7.03 6.57
CA GLU A 61 12.82 8.14 5.70
C GLU A 61 13.42 7.98 4.31
N SER A 62 12.62 8.26 3.26
CA SER A 62 13.10 8.08 1.91
C SER A 62 14.11 9.14 1.52
N ARG A 63 15.30 8.68 1.12
CA ARG A 63 16.38 9.56 0.66
C ARG A 63 16.03 10.31 -0.64
N PHE A 64 15.18 9.72 -1.47
CA PHE A 64 14.91 10.21 -2.84
C PHE A 64 13.50 10.78 -3.01
N LYS A 65 12.52 10.33 -2.22
CA LYS A 65 11.12 10.74 -2.36
C LYS A 65 10.67 11.77 -1.31
N GLY A 66 11.55 12.13 -0.38
CA GLY A 66 11.29 13.12 0.67
C GLY A 66 10.63 12.54 1.92
N ALA A 67 10.39 13.40 2.91
CA ALA A 67 9.96 13.04 4.26
C ALA A 67 8.60 12.32 4.35
N ASP A 68 7.77 12.46 3.33
CA ASP A 68 6.46 11.79 3.25
C ASP A 68 6.53 10.33 2.79
N PHE A 69 7.73 9.85 2.46
CA PHE A 69 7.94 8.48 2.01
C PHE A 69 8.86 7.72 2.95
N ARG A 70 8.61 6.42 3.04
CA ARG A 70 9.40 5.46 3.79
C ARG A 70 10.01 4.43 2.87
N ASP A 71 11.32 4.22 2.99
CA ASP A 71 12.08 3.18 2.31
C ASP A 71 12.27 1.99 3.24
N ILE A 72 11.75 0.84 2.80
CA ILE A 72 11.70 -0.42 3.53
C ILE A 72 12.68 -1.39 2.86
N PRO A 73 13.84 -1.69 3.46
CA PRO A 73 14.76 -2.70 2.93
C PRO A 73 14.24 -4.10 3.23
N LEU A 74 14.04 -4.89 2.18
CA LEU A 74 13.61 -6.28 2.23
C LEU A 74 14.74 -7.17 1.72
N LEU A 75 14.98 -8.31 2.37
CA LEU A 75 16.01 -9.26 1.94
C LEU A 75 15.62 -9.89 0.60
N ALA A 76 16.40 -9.68 -0.45
CA ALA A 76 16.00 -10.02 -1.82
C ALA A 76 15.60 -11.49 -2.01
N ASN A 77 16.24 -12.40 -1.28
CA ASN A 77 16.06 -13.84 -1.37
C ASN A 77 15.17 -14.42 -0.24
N ARG A 78 14.35 -13.58 0.39
CA ARG A 78 13.42 -13.98 1.45
C ARG A 78 12.02 -13.50 1.14
N GLU A 79 11.07 -14.42 1.15
CA GLU A 79 9.66 -14.13 0.96
C GLU A 79 9.16 -13.11 2.00
N VAL A 80 8.32 -12.19 1.54
CA VAL A 80 7.50 -11.34 2.38
C VAL A 80 6.17 -12.01 2.58
N TRP A 81 5.76 -12.17 3.84
CA TRP A 81 4.48 -12.77 4.19
C TRP A 81 3.46 -11.64 4.37
N LEU A 82 2.57 -11.53 3.39
CA LEU A 82 1.48 -10.58 3.37
C LEU A 82 0.28 -11.21 4.08
N ARG A 83 -0.38 -10.47 4.96
CA ARG A 83 -1.51 -10.97 5.75
C ARG A 83 -2.69 -10.03 5.66
N LYS A 84 -3.90 -10.57 5.58
CA LYS A 84 -5.14 -9.78 5.63
C LYS A 84 -6.16 -10.51 6.48
N THR A 85 -6.95 -9.76 7.24
CA THR A 85 -8.10 -10.33 7.94
C THR A 85 -9.14 -10.78 6.93
N VAL A 86 -9.61 -12.02 7.05
CA VAL A 86 -10.75 -12.50 6.27
C VAL A 86 -12.01 -11.89 6.86
N MET A 87 -12.81 -11.27 6.00
CA MET A 87 -14.05 -10.61 6.39
C MET A 87 -15.22 -11.49 5.94
N GLY A 88 -16.14 -11.75 6.86
CA GLY A 88 -17.38 -12.47 6.60
C GLY A 88 -18.39 -11.63 5.81
N PRO A 89 -19.50 -12.25 5.39
CA PRO A 89 -20.52 -11.60 4.57
C PRO A 89 -21.26 -10.44 5.28
N ASP A 90 -21.23 -10.41 6.61
CA ASP A 90 -21.77 -9.34 7.47
C ASP A 90 -20.81 -8.16 7.66
N GLY A 91 -19.61 -8.23 7.06
CA GLY A 91 -18.57 -7.21 7.21
C GLY A 91 -17.82 -7.29 8.54
N GLN A 92 -17.99 -8.36 9.33
CA GLN A 92 -17.21 -8.63 10.52
C GLN A 92 -16.03 -9.57 10.20
N PRO A 93 -14.93 -9.56 10.97
CA PRO A 93 -13.87 -10.54 10.83
C PRO A 93 -14.41 -11.96 11.04
N GLU A 94 -14.08 -12.89 10.13
CA GLU A 94 -14.31 -14.31 10.40
C GLU A 94 -13.44 -14.75 11.57
N LEU A 95 -13.98 -15.56 12.48
CA LEU A 95 -13.26 -16.05 13.66
C LEU A 95 -12.96 -17.54 13.52
N ASP A 96 -11.76 -17.95 13.96
CA ASP A 96 -11.38 -19.34 14.10
C ASP A 96 -12.03 -20.00 15.34
N GLU A 97 -11.81 -21.30 15.52
CA GLU A 97 -12.33 -22.06 16.68
C GLU A 97 -11.89 -21.47 18.04
N GLY A 98 -10.79 -20.72 18.07
CA GLY A 98 -10.26 -20.04 19.25
C GLY A 98 -10.78 -18.61 19.43
N GLY A 99 -11.73 -18.16 18.59
CA GLY A 99 -12.30 -16.81 18.62
C GLY A 99 -11.35 -15.74 18.08
N ARG A 100 -10.28 -16.10 17.35
CA ARG A 100 -9.34 -15.14 16.75
C ARG A 100 -9.70 -14.90 15.30
N ALA A 101 -9.47 -13.68 14.83
CA ALA A 101 -9.72 -13.34 13.45
C ALA A 101 -8.87 -14.19 12.48
N VAL A 102 -9.54 -14.86 11.54
CA VAL A 102 -8.92 -15.63 10.47
C VAL A 102 -8.08 -14.70 9.60
N LYS A 103 -6.86 -15.14 9.29
CA LYS A 103 -5.91 -14.39 8.47
C LYS A 103 -5.63 -15.15 7.19
N ASP A 104 -5.92 -14.53 6.06
CA ASP A 104 -5.35 -14.97 4.80
C ASP A 104 -3.87 -14.58 4.74
N THR A 105 -3.04 -15.44 4.14
CA THR A 105 -1.59 -15.22 4.03
C THR A 105 -1.08 -15.54 2.63
N VAL A 106 -0.49 -14.55 1.98
CA VAL A 106 0.14 -14.67 0.65
C VAL A 106 1.65 -14.44 0.81
N LYS A 107 2.46 -15.28 0.19
CA LYS A 107 3.92 -15.15 0.19
C LYS A 107 4.38 -14.62 -1.16
N VAL A 108 5.19 -13.58 -1.15
CA VAL A 108 5.68 -12.94 -2.38
C VAL A 108 7.17 -12.64 -2.28
N MET A 109 7.89 -12.68 -3.40
CA MET A 109 9.27 -12.22 -3.42
C MET A 109 9.32 -10.67 -3.39
N PRO A 110 10.30 -10.06 -2.71
CA PRO A 110 10.41 -8.61 -2.63
C PRO A 110 10.49 -7.90 -3.98
N ALA A 111 11.14 -8.52 -4.97
CA ALA A 111 11.23 -7.98 -6.33
C ALA A 111 9.84 -7.86 -6.98
N GLN A 112 9.04 -8.93 -6.93
CA GLN A 112 7.66 -8.95 -7.44
C GLN A 112 6.79 -7.94 -6.70
N LEU A 113 6.90 -7.87 -5.37
CA LEU A 113 6.13 -6.93 -4.57
C LEU A 113 6.47 -5.48 -4.93
N LYS A 114 7.76 -5.17 -5.10
CA LYS A 114 8.20 -3.84 -5.51
C LYS A 114 7.61 -3.45 -6.86
N GLU A 115 7.70 -4.35 -7.84
CA GLU A 115 7.16 -4.12 -9.18
C GLU A 115 5.65 -3.88 -9.13
N ALA A 116 4.91 -4.71 -8.39
CA ALA A 116 3.47 -4.57 -8.24
C ALA A 116 3.06 -3.22 -7.63
N VAL A 117 3.78 -2.77 -6.59
CA VAL A 117 3.52 -1.47 -5.95
C VAL A 117 3.86 -0.31 -6.88
N ASP A 118 4.99 -0.35 -7.57
CA ASP A 118 5.40 0.70 -8.52
C ASP A 118 4.42 0.77 -9.70
N ALA A 119 3.96 -0.38 -10.21
CA ALA A 119 2.95 -0.48 -11.28
C ALA A 119 1.60 0.07 -10.81
N GLY A 120 1.13 -0.33 -9.62
CA GLY A 120 -0.11 0.18 -9.02
C GLY A 120 -0.08 1.70 -8.84
N ARG A 121 1.03 2.24 -8.34
CA ARG A 121 1.22 3.70 -8.21
C ARG A 121 1.19 4.41 -9.57
N SER A 122 1.84 3.84 -10.58
CA SER A 122 1.90 4.41 -11.92
C SER A 122 0.50 4.48 -12.54
N ARG A 123 -0.29 3.41 -12.41
CA ARG A 123 -1.71 3.38 -12.83
C ARG A 123 -2.54 4.46 -12.14
N TYR A 124 -2.46 4.54 -10.81
CA TYR A 124 -3.20 5.54 -10.03
C TYR A 124 -2.88 6.98 -10.46
N LEU A 125 -1.60 7.28 -10.72
CA LEU A 125 -1.19 8.61 -11.18
C LEU A 125 -1.69 8.92 -12.60
N ALA A 126 -1.69 7.93 -13.49
CA ALA A 126 -2.23 8.07 -14.84
C ALA A 126 -3.73 8.35 -14.81
N GLU A 127 -4.51 7.55 -14.07
CA GLU A 127 -5.95 7.74 -13.89
C GLU A 127 -6.25 9.14 -13.32
N ARG A 128 -5.51 9.55 -12.28
CA ARG A 128 -5.70 10.87 -11.67
C ARG A 128 -5.39 12.02 -12.63
N ALA A 129 -4.36 11.89 -13.47
CA ALA A 129 -4.04 12.87 -14.49
C ALA A 129 -5.12 12.93 -15.59
N GLU A 130 -5.68 11.80 -15.99
CA GLU A 130 -6.79 11.75 -16.95
C GLU A 130 -8.06 12.39 -16.40
N HIS A 131 -8.44 12.08 -15.16
CA HIS A 131 -9.57 12.72 -14.49
C HIS A 131 -9.40 14.25 -14.41
N ALA A 132 -8.20 14.74 -14.11
CA ALA A 132 -7.91 16.18 -14.10
C ALA A 132 -8.06 16.81 -15.50
N ARG A 133 -7.58 16.13 -16.55
CA ARG A 133 -7.75 16.59 -17.94
C ARG A 133 -9.22 16.62 -18.36
N GLN A 134 -9.99 15.61 -17.99
CA GLN A 134 -11.42 15.55 -18.28
C GLN A 134 -12.19 16.67 -17.57
N ALA A 135 -11.89 16.92 -16.29
CA ALA A 135 -12.48 18.02 -15.54
C ALA A 135 -12.16 19.39 -16.18
N SER A 136 -10.91 19.60 -16.63
CA SER A 136 -10.53 20.81 -17.35
C SER A 136 -11.32 20.99 -18.64
N ARG A 137 -11.43 19.94 -19.47
CA ARG A 137 -12.19 19.99 -20.72
C ARG A 137 -13.68 20.24 -20.50
N ALA A 138 -14.27 19.66 -19.45
CA ALA A 138 -15.66 19.90 -19.09
C ALA A 138 -15.90 21.36 -18.70
N ALA A 139 -15.02 21.94 -17.88
CA ALA A 139 -15.09 23.35 -17.49
C ALA A 139 -14.95 24.30 -18.70
N GLU A 140 -14.05 24.00 -19.64
CA GLU A 140 -13.90 24.75 -20.89
C GLU A 140 -15.14 24.64 -21.80
N HIS A 141 -15.85 23.51 -21.76
CA HIS A 141 -17.03 23.26 -22.59
C HIS A 141 -18.35 23.79 -21.98
N GLU A 142 -18.38 24.08 -20.66
CA GLU A 142 -19.48 24.80 -19.99
C GLU A 142 -19.36 26.32 -20.12
N ALA A 143 -18.15 26.86 -20.25
CA ALA A 143 -17.90 28.30 -20.38
C ALA A 143 -18.60 29.03 -21.57
N PRO A 144 -18.83 28.44 -22.76
CA PRO A 144 -19.41 29.17 -23.89
C PRO A 144 -20.94 29.23 -23.88
N ARG A 145 -21.64 28.57 -22.93
CA ARG A 145 -23.11 28.65 -22.82
C ARG A 145 -23.61 29.83 -21.98
N ALA A 146 -22.79 30.41 -21.11
CA ALA A 146 -23.19 31.54 -20.27
C ALA A 146 -23.14 32.91 -20.96
N GLN A 147 -22.44 33.03 -22.10
CA GLN A 147 -22.25 34.31 -22.79
C GLN A 147 -23.26 34.56 -23.93
N ARG A 148 -24.19 33.62 -24.19
CA ARG A 148 -25.16 33.71 -25.30
C ARG A 148 -26.61 33.96 -24.87
N SER A 149 -26.80 34.36 -23.61
CA SER A 149 -28.12 34.70 -23.02
C SER A 149 -28.26 36.18 -22.65
N VAL A 150 -27.27 37.03 -23.00
CA VAL A 150 -27.30 38.49 -22.76
C VAL A 150 -27.36 39.21 -24.11
N GLU A 151 -28.37 38.90 -24.93
CA GLU A 151 -28.77 39.73 -26.07
C GLU A 151 -30.16 39.27 -26.53
N ARG A 152 -31.21 39.76 -25.86
CA ARG A 152 -32.57 39.87 -26.42
C ARG A 152 -33.41 40.86 -25.65
#